data_AF-A0A0L6W511-F1
#
_entry.id   AF-A0A0L6W511-F1
#
_cell.length_a   1.000
_cell.length_b   1.000
_cell.length_c   1.000
_cell.angle_alpha   90.00
_cell.angle_beta   90.00
_cell.angle_gamma   90.00
#
_symmetry.space_group_name_H-M   'P 1'
#
loop_
_entity.id
_entity.type
_entity.pdbx_description
1 polymer ?
#
loop_
_entity_poly.entity_id
_entity_poly.type
_entity_poly.pdbx_seq_one_letter_code
_entity_poly.pdbx_strand_id
1 'polypeptide(L)'
;MMVGSLQININTLRIADVDTGSAVAIGSNYFNDWRTHSKVNSGFGRLSGDCNAFHDLIASVEDPDSVDMFSKEFIGESYGHPLLERSQK
;
A
#
# COMPACT_ATOMS: atom_id res chain seq x y z
N MET A 1 26.84 43.92 -14.80
CA MET A 1 25.62 43.26 -15.31
C MET A 1 24.63 43.18 -14.17
N MET A 2 23.50 43.89 -14.22
CA MET A 2 22.41 43.69 -13.27
C MET A 2 21.66 42.43 -13.70
N VAL A 3 21.75 41.35 -12.92
CA VAL A 3 20.88 40.21 -13.11
C VAL A 3 19.53 40.62 -12.54
N GLY A 4 18.55 40.86 -13.42
CA GLY A 4 17.18 41.10 -12.98
C GLY A 4 16.67 39.88 -12.22
N SER A 5 16.16 40.08 -11.01
CA SER A 5 15.53 39.01 -10.24
C SER A 5 14.14 38.73 -10.79
N LEU A 6 13.82 37.45 -11.00
CA LEU A 6 12.45 37.02 -11.28
C LEU A 6 11.62 37.12 -9.99
N GLN A 7 10.64 38.02 -9.97
CA GLN A 7 9.68 38.15 -8.87
C GLN A 7 8.37 37.46 -9.25
N ILE A 8 7.93 36.50 -8.43
CA ILE A 8 6.65 35.80 -8.58
C ILE A 8 5.80 36.16 -7.36
N ASN A 9 4.67 36.85 -7.57
CA ASN A 9 3.69 37.14 -6.53
C ASN A 9 2.49 36.20 -6.68
N ILE A 10 2.21 35.40 -5.66
CA ILE A 10 1.07 34.47 -5.66
C ILE A 10 0.02 35.02 -4.70
N ASN A 11 -1.13 35.46 -5.23
CA ASN A 11 -2.24 35.96 -4.41
C ASN A 11 -2.88 34.84 -3.58
N THR A 12 -3.03 33.65 -4.15
CA THR A 12 -3.56 32.48 -3.44
C THR A 12 -3.04 31.21 -4.10
N LEU A 13 -2.54 30.26 -3.29
CA LEU A 13 -2.25 28.89 -3.69
C LEU A 13 -3.10 27.97 -2.82
N ARG A 14 -4.07 27.28 -3.41
CA ARG A 14 -4.90 26.31 -2.69
C ARG A 14 -4.57 24.90 -3.18
N ILE A 15 -4.10 24.08 -2.27
CA ILE A 15 -3.91 22.63 -2.48
C ILE A 15 -4.98 21.95 -1.64
N ALA A 16 -5.95 21.31 -2.29
CA ALA A 16 -7.13 20.77 -1.62
C ALA A 16 -6.93 19.33 -1.12
N ASP A 17 -6.14 18.53 -1.82
CA ASP A 17 -5.73 17.18 -1.40
C ASP A 17 -4.37 16.83 -2.00
N VAL A 18 -3.57 16.07 -1.26
CA VAL A 18 -2.28 15.52 -1.70
C VAL A 18 -2.20 14.11 -1.15
N ASP A 19 -2.12 13.12 -2.04
CA ASP A 19 -2.19 11.72 -1.64
C ASP A 19 -0.83 11.01 -1.65
N THR A 20 -0.84 9.73 -1.36
CA THR A 20 0.29 8.87 -1.11
C THR A 20 1.28 8.91 -2.27
N GLY A 21 2.54 9.15 -1.93
CA GLY A 21 3.63 9.24 -2.89
C GLY A 21 3.67 10.54 -3.69
N SER A 22 3.04 11.60 -3.19
CA SER A 22 2.99 12.90 -3.88
C SER A 22 4.00 13.90 -3.33
N ALA A 23 4.39 14.85 -4.17
CA ALA A 23 5.18 16.02 -3.82
C ALA A 23 4.60 17.24 -4.53
N VAL A 24 4.51 18.38 -3.83
CA VAL A 24 4.15 19.68 -4.42
C VAL A 24 5.36 20.58 -4.29
N ALA A 25 5.88 21.05 -5.43
CA ALA A 25 7.13 21.80 -5.44
C ALA A 25 7.10 22.95 -6.46
N ILE A 26 7.69 24.08 -6.09
CA ILE A 26 7.73 25.32 -6.86
C ILE A 26 9.19 25.77 -6.97
N GLY A 27 9.65 26.15 -8.17
CA GLY A 27 11.05 26.47 -8.45
C GLY A 27 11.85 25.26 -8.95
N SER A 28 13.19 25.34 -8.88
CA SER A 28 14.08 24.25 -9.30
C SER A 28 14.12 23.17 -8.24
N ASN A 29 13.62 21.97 -8.57
CA ASN A 29 13.53 20.84 -7.65
C ASN A 29 14.18 19.61 -8.26
N TYR A 30 14.98 18.89 -7.47
CA TYR A 30 15.63 17.64 -7.87
C TYR A 30 15.26 16.54 -6.88
N PHE A 31 14.50 15.56 -7.36
CA PHE A 31 14.02 14.41 -6.57
C PHE A 31 14.86 13.17 -6.89
N ASN A 32 16.17 13.27 -6.69
CA ASN A 32 17.08 12.15 -6.95
C ASN A 32 16.76 10.99 -5.97
N ASP A 33 16.67 9.77 -6.52
CA ASP A 33 16.33 8.55 -5.79
C ASP A 33 14.98 8.59 -5.03
N TRP A 34 14.04 9.43 -5.47
CA TRP A 34 12.70 9.46 -4.89
C TRP A 34 11.97 8.13 -5.11
N ARG A 35 11.57 7.48 -4.01
CA ARG A 35 10.82 6.23 -4.02
C ARG A 35 9.61 6.37 -3.13
N THR A 36 8.47 5.92 -3.64
CA THR A 36 7.22 5.91 -2.89
C THR A 36 6.64 4.51 -2.97
N HIS A 37 6.12 4.04 -1.85
CA HIS A 37 5.42 2.77 -1.76
C HIS A 37 4.09 3.05 -1.08
N SER A 38 3.01 2.56 -1.66
CA SER A 38 1.68 2.68 -1.10
C SER A 38 1.02 1.31 -1.05
N LYS A 39 0.31 1.04 0.04
CA LYS A 39 -0.63 -0.06 0.14
C LYS A 39 -1.93 0.53 0.66
N VAL A 40 -2.99 0.38 -0.11
CA VAL A 40 -4.32 0.88 0.23
C VAL A 40 -5.23 -0.34 0.42
N ASN A 41 -5.92 -0.40 1.55
CA ASN A 41 -7.01 -1.32 1.78
C ASN A 41 -8.20 -0.50 2.28
N SER A 42 -9.12 -0.19 1.37
CA SER A 42 -10.26 0.67 1.67
C SER A 42 -11.53 -0.12 1.47
N GLY A 43 -12.12 -0.61 2.57
CA GLY A 43 -13.39 -1.35 2.53
C GLY A 43 -14.57 -0.56 1.95
N PHE A 44 -14.47 0.77 1.87
CA PHE A 44 -15.51 1.66 1.35
C PHE A 44 -14.99 2.78 0.43
N GLY A 45 -13.73 2.69 -0.01
CA GLY A 45 -13.09 3.74 -0.82
C GLY A 45 -12.55 4.94 -0.03
N ARG A 46 -12.28 6.04 -0.73
CA ARG A 46 -11.66 7.28 -0.23
C ARG A 46 -12.60 8.47 -0.49
N LEU A 47 -12.70 9.39 0.46
CA LEU A 47 -13.46 10.64 0.37
C LEU A 47 -12.51 11.84 0.45
N SER A 48 -12.52 12.72 -0.54
CA SER A 48 -11.57 13.85 -0.62
C SER A 48 -12.21 15.09 -1.25
N GLY A 49 -12.05 16.27 -0.64
CA GLY A 49 -12.67 17.53 -1.08
C GLY A 49 -13.62 18.16 -0.05
N ASP A 50 -14.15 19.33 -0.39
CA ASP A 50 -15.07 20.10 0.47
C ASP A 50 -16.52 19.60 0.34
N CYS A 51 -17.25 19.59 1.45
CA CYS A 51 -18.68 19.21 1.52
C CYS A 51 -18.96 17.74 1.20
N ASN A 52 -18.04 16.85 1.52
CA ASN A 52 -18.19 15.42 1.26
C ASN A 52 -18.80 14.69 2.46
N ALA A 53 -19.77 13.81 2.23
CA ALA A 53 -20.34 12.95 3.28
C ALA A 53 -20.67 11.56 2.73
N PHE A 54 -20.40 10.52 3.54
CA PHE A 54 -20.99 9.20 3.33
C PHE A 54 -22.31 9.13 4.10
N HIS A 55 -23.38 8.66 3.45
CA HIS A 55 -24.67 8.38 4.08
C HIS A 55 -25.02 6.90 3.89
N ASP A 56 -25.60 6.28 4.93
CA ASP A 56 -26.14 4.91 4.92
C ASP A 56 -25.17 3.81 4.51
N LEU A 57 -23.96 3.83 5.09
CA LEU A 57 -22.90 2.88 4.78
C LEU A 57 -23.04 1.56 5.56
N ILE A 58 -23.17 0.43 4.85
CA ILE A 58 -23.15 -0.93 5.44
C ILE A 58 -22.01 -1.73 4.79
N ALA A 59 -21.00 -2.14 5.58
CA ALA A 59 -20.03 -3.16 5.15
C ALA A 59 -20.31 -4.44 5.90
N SER A 60 -20.27 -5.54 5.15
CA SER A 60 -20.10 -6.87 5.68
C SER A 60 -18.88 -7.47 5.00
N VAL A 61 -17.91 -7.95 5.78
CA VAL A 61 -16.76 -8.71 5.29
C VAL A 61 -16.97 -10.13 5.74
N GLU A 62 -17.27 -11.01 4.79
CA GLU A 62 -17.36 -12.46 5.02
C GLU A 62 -16.05 -13.08 4.54
N ASP A 63 -15.22 -13.51 5.49
CA ASP A 63 -13.94 -14.17 5.23
C ASP A 63 -14.02 -15.63 5.73
N PRO A 64 -14.44 -16.59 4.88
CA PRO A 64 -14.46 -17.99 5.26
C PRO A 64 -13.02 -18.53 5.35
N ASP A 65 -12.59 -18.74 6.58
CA ASP A 65 -11.25 -19.12 7.05
C ASP A 65 -10.82 -20.56 6.70
N SER A 66 -11.13 -21.03 5.49
CA SER A 66 -10.81 -22.40 5.03
C SER A 66 -9.92 -22.50 3.79
N VAL A 67 -9.62 -21.40 3.08
CA VAL A 67 -8.93 -21.49 1.77
C VAL A 67 -7.48 -20.98 1.78
N ASP A 68 -7.08 -20.09 2.70
CA ASP A 68 -5.72 -19.51 2.67
C ASP A 68 -4.77 -19.99 3.80
N MET A 69 -5.24 -20.85 4.71
CA MET A 69 -4.41 -21.47 5.76
C MET A 69 -3.93 -22.90 5.42
N PHE A 70 -3.98 -23.31 4.15
CA PHE A 70 -3.17 -24.46 3.69
C PHE A 70 -1.94 -23.92 2.98
N SER A 71 -1.08 -23.23 3.73
CA SER A 71 0.32 -23.08 3.32
C SER A 71 0.85 -24.50 3.10
N LYS A 72 1.32 -24.80 1.89
CA LYS A 72 1.97 -26.07 1.55
C LYS A 72 3.26 -26.22 2.36
N GLU A 73 3.12 -26.60 3.63
CA GLU A 73 4.24 -26.91 4.52
C GLU A 73 3.96 -28.20 5.33
N PHE A 74 3.02 -29.01 4.85
CA PHE A 74 2.69 -30.34 5.40
C PHE A 74 2.55 -31.44 4.33
N ILE A 75 3.21 -31.29 3.18
CA ILE A 75 3.43 -32.40 2.23
C ILE A 75 4.93 -32.50 1.90
N GLY A 76 5.74 -32.45 2.96
CA GLY A 76 7.19 -32.52 2.93
C GLY A 76 7.78 -33.70 3.71
N GLU A 77 7.01 -34.76 4.00
CA GLU A 77 7.54 -36.02 4.53
C GLU A 77 7.06 -37.21 3.69
N SER A 78 7.57 -37.30 2.46
CA SER A 78 7.69 -38.56 1.74
C SER A 78 9.09 -38.64 1.15
N TYR A 79 10.09 -38.66 2.02
CA TYR A 79 11.41 -39.20 1.71
C TYR A 79 11.81 -40.09 2.89
N GLY A 80 11.99 -41.37 2.57
CA GLY A 80 11.95 -42.44 3.54
C GLY A 80 13.15 -42.48 4.48
N HIS A 81 12.90 -42.96 5.69
CA HIS A 81 13.48 -44.19 6.23
C HIS A 81 12.85 -44.45 7.61
N PRO A 82 12.43 -45.69 7.91
CA PRO A 82 12.92 -46.29 9.14
C PRO A 82 13.55 -47.64 8.86
N LEU A 83 14.83 -47.75 9.24
CA LEU A 83 15.39 -49.01 9.69
C LEU A 83 14.48 -49.51 10.81
N LEU A 84 14.02 -50.77 10.74
CA LEU A 84 13.79 -51.70 11.84
C LEU A 84 12.90 -52.86 11.36
N GLU A 85 13.49 -53.86 10.70
CA GLU A 85 12.98 -55.23 10.82
C GLU A 85 14.13 -56.24 10.73
N ARG A 86 14.92 -56.32 11.81
CA ARG A 86 15.54 -57.57 12.21
C ARG A 86 14.92 -57.96 13.54
N SER A 87 13.96 -58.89 13.50
CA SER A 87 13.92 -60.08 14.37
C SER A 87 12.54 -60.74 14.29
N GLN A 88 12.57 -62.06 14.15
CA GLN A 88 11.46 -63.05 14.23
C GLN A 88 10.68 -63.20 12.91
N LYS A 89 10.77 -64.31 12.17
CA LYS A 89 11.09 -65.70 12.52
C LYS A 89 11.48 -66.48 11.28
#